data_AF-A0A0G0M436-F1
#
_entry.id   AF-A0A0G0M436-F1
#
_cell.length_a   1.000
_cell.length_b   1.000
_cell.length_c   1.000
_cell.angle_alpha   90.00
_cell.angle_beta   90.00
_cell.angle_gamma   90.00
#
_symmetry.space_group_name_H-M   'P 1'
#
loop_
_entity.id
_entity.type
_entity.pdbx_description
1 polymer ?
#
loop_
_entity_poly.entity_id
_entity_poly.type
_entity_poly.pdbx_seq_one_letter_code
_entity_poly.pdbx_strand_id
1 'polypeptide(L)'
;MTKKIKYYKELIWELTKNELKLRYSGSVLGFIWVFLKPFMTFAILFMVFSVFFGQHDPYYKFNLLIGLVLFYYFSEGTIQLTDTLLKRADIILKLNFPRFVVIVSSLLSTFINFLASLSFFFVLVFLFSKTDHIFSMYGLLMFVIAVIFLSLLILGFGLFSSIIQVKLRDFQQIWSLFIQLLMYSTPIIYPLTILPDKLQKIILLNPLTIIIDFSRSQLLNMPLAVSLNSVIILAVFIILLNVAGYYYFNNRIKIIAENI
;
A
#
# COMPACT_ATOMS: atom_id res chain seq x y z
N MET A 1 -15.34 12.65 26.58
CA MET A 1 -15.09 12.22 25.17
C MET A 1 -13.63 12.39 24.75
N THR A 2 -13.01 13.53 25.03
CA THR A 2 -11.60 13.84 24.71
C THR A 2 -10.56 12.88 25.35
N LYS A 3 -10.74 12.49 26.62
CA LYS A 3 -9.84 11.52 27.30
C LYS A 3 -9.81 10.13 26.64
N LYS A 4 -10.96 9.63 26.16
CA LYS A 4 -11.08 8.32 25.51
C LYS A 4 -10.43 8.32 24.12
N ILE A 5 -10.60 9.41 23.36
CA ILE A 5 -9.92 9.59 22.06
C ILE A 5 -8.41 9.69 22.26
N LYS A 6 -7.95 10.44 23.26
CA LYS A 6 -6.53 10.53 23.61
C LYS A 6 -5.93 9.15 23.95
N TYR A 7 -6.60 8.38 24.80
CA TYR A 7 -6.21 7.01 25.14
C TYR A 7 -6.08 6.11 23.91
N TYR A 8 -7.03 6.13 22.98
CA TYR A 8 -6.93 5.33 21.76
C TYR A 8 -5.83 5.79 20.82
N LYS A 9 -5.58 7.10 20.70
CA LYS A 9 -4.44 7.61 19.92
C LYS A 9 -3.11 7.15 20.51
N GLU A 10 -2.96 7.23 21.83
CA GLU A 10 -1.77 6.74 22.53
C GLU A 10 -1.62 5.22 22.36
N LEU A 11 -2.69 4.46 22.50
CA LEU A 11 -2.67 3.01 22.30
C LEU A 11 -2.28 2.63 20.87
N ILE A 12 -2.87 3.26 19.85
CA ILE A 12 -2.50 3.04 18.44
C ILE A 12 -1.01 3.32 18.25
N TRP A 13 -0.51 4.41 18.81
CA TRP A 13 0.88 4.81 18.68
C TRP A 13 1.85 3.84 19.36
N GLU A 14 1.56 3.41 20.58
CA GLU A 14 2.39 2.43 21.30
C GLU A 14 2.39 1.06 20.60
N LEU A 15 1.22 0.62 20.12
CA LEU A 15 1.12 -0.58 19.31
C LEU A 15 1.90 -0.48 17.99
N THR A 16 1.92 0.69 17.36
CA THR A 16 2.67 0.95 16.12
C THR A 16 4.18 0.93 16.37
N LYS A 17 4.64 1.60 17.43
CA LYS A 17 6.05 1.62 17.85
C LYS A 17 6.55 0.20 18.16
N ASN A 18 5.78 -0.56 18.92
CA ASN A 18 6.14 -1.93 19.28
C ASN A 18 6.28 -2.79 18.03
N GLU A 19 5.39 -2.64 17.05
CA GLU A 19 5.47 -3.37 15.80
C GLU A 19 6.71 -3.01 14.96
N LEU A 20 7.03 -1.72 14.85
CA LEU A 20 8.25 -1.27 14.17
C LEU A 20 9.51 -1.77 14.89
N LYS A 21 9.53 -1.69 16.23
CA LYS A 21 10.66 -2.15 17.04
C LYS A 21 10.88 -3.65 16.87
N LEU A 22 9.82 -4.45 16.97
CA LEU A 22 9.91 -5.91 16.84
C LEU A 22 10.37 -6.33 15.45
N ARG A 23 9.92 -5.63 14.40
CA ARG A 23 10.28 -5.93 13.02
C ARG A 23 11.78 -5.82 12.74
N TYR A 24 12.42 -4.79 13.29
CA TYR A 24 13.85 -4.54 13.06
C TYR A 24 14.74 -5.06 14.20
N SER A 25 14.14 -5.64 15.24
CA SER A 25 14.86 -6.22 16.37
C SER A 25 15.67 -7.44 15.93
N GLY A 26 16.94 -7.51 16.35
CA GLY A 26 17.83 -8.62 16.02
C GLY A 26 18.32 -8.67 14.57
N SER A 27 17.98 -7.68 13.74
CA SER A 27 18.52 -7.55 12.39
C SER A 27 19.81 -6.75 12.39
N VAL A 28 20.87 -7.28 11.75
CA VAL A 28 22.18 -6.61 11.62
C VAL A 28 22.04 -5.24 10.93
N LEU A 29 21.22 -5.17 9.88
CA LEU A 29 20.98 -3.92 9.14
C LEU A 29 19.79 -3.12 9.70
N GLY A 30 18.94 -3.73 10.53
CA GLY A 30 17.84 -3.07 11.22
C GLY A 30 16.93 -2.28 10.28
N PHE A 31 16.71 -1.00 10.60
CA PHE A 31 15.86 -0.07 9.86
C PHE A 31 16.32 0.21 8.43
N ILE A 32 17.61 -0.03 8.10
CA ILE A 32 18.16 0.19 6.76
C ILE A 32 17.41 -0.65 5.70
N TRP A 33 16.87 -1.80 6.08
CA TRP A 33 16.09 -2.66 5.20
C TRP A 33 14.89 -1.98 4.54
N VAL A 34 14.31 -0.97 5.19
CA VAL A 34 13.19 -0.19 4.65
C VAL A 34 13.56 0.49 3.34
N PHE A 35 14.80 0.96 3.22
CA PHE A 35 15.31 1.59 2.01
C PHE A 35 15.93 0.55 1.07
N LEU A 36 16.69 -0.37 1.64
CA LEU A 36 17.51 -1.30 0.87
C LEU A 36 16.67 -2.23 0.01
N LYS A 37 15.58 -2.79 0.54
CA LYS A 37 14.77 -3.77 -0.18
C LYS A 37 14.06 -3.17 -1.41
N PRO A 38 13.31 -2.05 -1.29
CA PRO A 38 12.73 -1.39 -2.45
C PRO A 38 13.79 -0.93 -3.46
N PHE A 39 14.92 -0.40 -2.99
CA PHE A 39 16.00 0.06 -3.87
C PHE A 39 16.64 -1.09 -4.65
N MET A 40 16.99 -2.20 -4.00
CA MET A 40 17.58 -3.35 -4.67
C MET A 40 16.61 -3.95 -5.68
N THR A 41 15.33 -4.05 -5.32
CA THR A 41 14.29 -4.49 -6.27
C THR A 41 14.20 -3.55 -7.46
N PHE A 42 14.16 -2.24 -7.23
CA PHE A 42 14.17 -1.23 -8.28
C PHE A 42 15.42 -1.36 -9.17
N ALA A 43 16.61 -1.50 -8.59
CA ALA A 43 17.86 -1.62 -9.34
C ALA A 43 17.87 -2.87 -10.22
N ILE A 44 17.42 -4.02 -9.70
CA ILE A 44 17.29 -5.27 -10.45
C ILE A 44 16.31 -5.09 -11.61
N LEU A 45 15.09 -4.61 -11.33
CA LEU A 45 14.06 -4.45 -12.35
C LEU A 45 14.45 -3.39 -13.39
N PHE A 46 15.03 -2.28 -12.96
CA PHE A 46 15.51 -1.24 -13.84
C PHE A 46 16.62 -1.79 -14.76
N MET A 47 17.63 -2.47 -14.21
CA MET A 47 18.72 -3.05 -15.01
C MET A 47 18.22 -4.02 -16.09
N VAL A 48 17.22 -4.86 -15.77
CA VAL A 48 16.67 -5.84 -16.71
C VAL A 48 15.77 -5.16 -17.75
N PHE A 49 14.84 -4.30 -17.31
CA PHE A 49 13.77 -3.79 -18.17
C PHE A 49 14.07 -2.45 -18.83
N SER A 50 15.09 -1.71 -18.40
CA SER A 50 15.51 -0.46 -19.05
C SER A 50 16.01 -0.70 -20.47
N VAL A 51 16.56 -1.89 -20.76
CA VAL A 51 16.98 -2.25 -22.12
C VAL A 51 15.78 -2.28 -23.08
N PHE A 52 14.63 -2.73 -22.60
CA PHE A 52 13.42 -2.87 -23.41
C PHE A 52 12.59 -1.59 -23.45
N PHE A 53 12.44 -0.89 -22.32
CA PHE A 53 11.50 0.23 -22.19
C PHE A 53 12.18 1.58 -21.93
N GLY A 54 13.42 1.58 -21.44
CA GLY A 54 14.13 2.80 -21.05
C GLY A 54 14.57 3.68 -22.21
N GLN A 55 14.72 3.13 -23.43
CA GLN A 55 15.03 3.92 -24.62
C GLN A 55 13.84 4.74 -25.14
N HIS A 56 12.62 4.29 -24.85
CA HIS A 56 11.37 4.89 -25.35
C HIS A 56 10.72 5.85 -24.34
N ASP A 57 11.14 5.82 -23.08
CA ASP A 57 10.62 6.67 -22.01
C ASP A 57 11.76 7.22 -21.13
N PRO A 58 12.15 8.50 -21.30
CA PRO A 58 13.16 9.16 -20.47
C PRO A 58 12.82 9.18 -18.96
N TYR A 59 11.54 9.02 -18.61
CA TYR A 59 11.05 8.98 -17.24
C TYR A 59 10.88 7.56 -16.69
N TYR A 60 11.24 6.52 -17.46
CA TYR A 60 11.05 5.12 -17.09
C TYR A 60 11.57 4.80 -15.68
N LYS A 61 12.75 5.30 -15.31
CA LYS A 61 13.34 5.11 -13.98
C LYS A 61 12.44 5.63 -12.84
N PHE A 62 11.87 6.83 -12.99
CA PHE A 62 11.03 7.43 -11.96
C PHE A 62 9.63 6.80 -11.96
N ASN A 63 9.13 6.47 -13.15
CA ASN A 63 7.87 5.79 -13.38
C ASN A 63 7.83 4.39 -12.75
N LEU A 64 8.91 3.62 -12.92
CA LEU A 64 9.11 2.31 -12.30
C LEU A 64 9.23 2.46 -10.78
N LEU A 65 10.06 3.37 -10.29
CA LEU A 65 10.31 3.53 -8.86
C LEU A 65 9.04 3.90 -8.09
N ILE A 66 8.28 4.91 -8.52
CA ILE A 66 7.04 5.31 -7.83
C ILE A 66 5.99 4.19 -7.87
N GLY A 67 5.89 3.48 -9.00
CA GLY A 67 5.00 2.33 -9.14
C GLY A 67 5.33 1.22 -8.15
N LEU A 68 6.62 0.89 -8.00
CA LEU A 68 7.08 -0.10 -7.02
C LEU A 68 6.84 0.36 -5.58
N VAL A 69 7.12 1.62 -5.25
CA VAL A 69 6.91 2.16 -3.90
C VAL A 69 5.44 2.08 -3.49
N LEU A 70 4.51 2.48 -4.37
CA LEU A 70 3.06 2.39 -4.12
C LEU A 70 2.59 0.95 -4.04
N PHE A 71 3.05 0.09 -4.97
CA PHE A 71 2.67 -1.31 -4.97
C PHE A 71 3.16 -2.03 -3.70
N TYR A 72 4.39 -1.78 -3.27
CA TYR A 72 4.90 -2.41 -2.05
C TYR A 72 4.20 -1.91 -0.80
N TYR A 73 3.79 -0.65 -0.74
CA TYR A 73 2.92 -0.19 0.34
C TYR A 73 1.60 -0.96 0.39
N PHE A 74 0.96 -1.18 -0.76
CA PHE A 74 -0.25 -2.01 -0.85
C PHE A 74 0.00 -3.46 -0.45
N SER A 75 1.05 -4.07 -0.99
CA SER A 75 1.41 -5.47 -0.73
C SER A 75 1.71 -5.70 0.75
N GLU A 76 2.61 -4.89 1.33
CA GLU A 76 2.98 -5.00 2.74
C GLU A 76 1.81 -4.66 3.65
N GLY A 77 1.08 -3.59 3.33
CA GLY A 77 -0.15 -3.17 3.98
C GLY A 77 -1.15 -4.30 4.12
N THR A 78 -1.59 -4.85 3.00
CA THR A 78 -2.63 -5.88 2.98
C THR A 78 -2.19 -7.16 3.67
N ILE A 79 -0.97 -7.67 3.40
CA ILE A 79 -0.45 -8.88 4.04
C ILE A 79 -0.37 -8.72 5.56
N GLN A 80 0.12 -7.58 6.03
CA GLN A 80 0.27 -7.35 7.47
C GLN A 80 -1.08 -7.16 8.17
N LEU A 81 -2.01 -6.43 7.57
CA LEU A 81 -3.35 -6.27 8.12
C LEU A 81 -4.12 -7.59 8.15
N THR A 82 -3.92 -8.48 7.17
CA THR A 82 -4.54 -9.81 7.17
C THR A 82 -4.13 -10.65 8.39
N ASP A 83 -2.87 -10.58 8.82
CA ASP A 83 -2.36 -11.44 9.90
C ASP A 83 -2.36 -10.77 11.29
N THR A 84 -2.67 -9.47 11.37
CA THR A 84 -2.46 -8.68 12.60
C THR A 84 -3.28 -9.16 13.80
N LEU A 85 -4.49 -9.69 13.59
CA LEU A 85 -5.33 -10.20 14.69
C LEU A 85 -4.72 -11.44 15.34
N LEU A 86 -4.22 -12.38 14.53
CA LEU A 86 -3.56 -13.59 15.02
C LEU A 86 -2.24 -13.25 15.71
N LYS A 87 -1.42 -12.38 15.10
CA LYS A 87 -0.15 -11.92 15.68
C LYS A 87 -0.29 -11.22 17.03
N ARG A 88 -1.45 -10.65 17.32
CA ARG A 88 -1.71 -9.87 18.55
C ARG A 88 -2.80 -10.49 19.41
N ALA A 89 -3.06 -11.78 19.21
CA ALA A 89 -3.95 -12.62 19.99
C ALA A 89 -3.84 -12.38 21.51
N ASP A 90 -2.62 -12.47 22.04
CA ASP A 90 -2.34 -12.31 23.47
C ASP A 90 -2.84 -10.98 24.04
N ILE A 91 -2.64 -9.90 23.30
CA ILE A 91 -3.04 -8.55 23.72
C ILE A 91 -4.56 -8.41 23.63
N ILE A 92 -5.16 -8.93 22.55
CA ILE A 92 -6.60 -8.87 22.28
C ILE A 92 -7.42 -9.66 23.31
N LEU A 93 -6.90 -10.80 23.78
CA LEU A 93 -7.56 -11.66 24.76
C LEU A 93 -7.42 -11.12 26.18
N LYS A 94 -6.30 -10.47 26.53
CA LYS A 94 -6.02 -9.99 27.89
C LYS A 94 -6.54 -8.59 28.18
N LEU A 95 -6.68 -7.74 27.17
CA LEU A 95 -7.05 -6.33 27.35
C LEU A 95 -8.39 -6.01 26.66
N ASN A 96 -9.24 -5.25 27.35
CA ASN A 96 -10.52 -4.81 26.79
C ASN A 96 -10.39 -3.48 26.03
N PHE A 97 -10.24 -3.56 24.72
CA PHE A 97 -10.24 -2.39 23.83
C PHE A 97 -10.86 -2.74 22.45
N PRO A 98 -11.26 -1.73 21.64
CA PRO A 98 -11.81 -1.99 20.31
C PRO A 98 -10.75 -2.62 19.39
N ARG A 99 -11.02 -3.80 18.82
CA ARG A 99 -10.03 -4.56 18.03
C ARG A 99 -9.64 -3.84 16.73
N PHE A 100 -10.48 -2.91 16.26
CA PHE A 100 -10.17 -1.99 15.17
C PHE A 100 -8.87 -1.19 15.40
N VAL A 101 -8.53 -0.88 16.66
CA VAL A 101 -7.26 -0.22 17.04
C VAL A 101 -6.05 -1.02 16.56
N VAL A 102 -6.13 -2.36 16.61
CA VAL A 102 -5.05 -3.23 16.13
C VAL A 102 -4.86 -3.06 14.62
N ILE A 103 -5.94 -3.14 13.84
CA ILE A 103 -5.92 -2.97 12.39
C ILE A 103 -5.31 -1.62 12.01
N VAL A 104 -5.76 -0.54 12.64
CA VAL A 104 -5.25 0.82 12.38
C VAL A 104 -3.78 0.97 12.79
N SER A 105 -3.35 0.36 13.89
CA SER A 105 -1.94 0.40 14.30
C SER A 105 -1.02 -0.30 13.30
N SER A 106 -1.46 -1.41 12.70
CA SER A 106 -0.69 -2.08 11.65
C SER A 106 -0.68 -1.28 10.35
N LEU A 107 -1.80 -0.62 9.99
CA LEU A 107 -1.81 0.30 8.84
C LEU A 107 -0.83 1.44 9.06
N LEU A 108 -0.82 2.06 10.25
CA LEU A 108 0.10 3.14 10.58
C LEU A 108 1.56 2.67 10.56
N SER A 109 1.84 1.46 11.02
CA SER A 109 3.18 0.85 10.93
C SER A 109 3.65 0.72 9.48
N THR A 110 2.80 0.21 8.59
CA THR A 110 3.12 0.09 7.15
C THR A 110 3.26 1.44 6.48
N PHE A 111 2.42 2.41 6.88
CA PHE A 111 2.47 3.77 6.37
C PHE A 111 3.79 4.47 6.71
N ILE A 112 4.35 4.24 7.91
CA ILE A 112 5.66 4.79 8.30
C ILE A 112 6.79 4.21 7.44
N ASN A 113 6.78 2.90 7.15
CA ASN A 113 7.75 2.30 6.23
C ASN A 113 7.58 2.80 4.79
N PHE A 114 6.33 3.01 4.35
CA PHE A 114 6.04 3.64 3.07
C PHE A 114 6.60 5.07 3.02
N LEU A 115 6.44 5.89 4.06
CA LEU A 115 7.00 7.24 4.11
C LEU A 115 8.53 7.23 4.00
N ALA A 116 9.19 6.27 4.64
CA ALA A 116 10.64 6.07 4.47
C ALA A 116 10.98 5.69 3.02
N SER A 117 10.27 4.75 2.41
CA SER A 117 10.46 4.37 1.00
C SER A 117 10.19 5.54 0.03
N LEU A 118 9.18 6.36 0.33
CA LEU A 118 8.79 7.53 -0.44
C LEU A 118 9.84 8.65 -0.29
N SER A 119 10.40 8.86 0.90
CA SER A 119 11.49 9.82 1.10
C SER A 119 12.68 9.49 0.22
N PHE A 120 12.99 8.20 0.07
CA PHE A 120 14.04 7.73 -0.80
C PHE A 120 13.73 7.96 -2.28
N PHE A 121 12.47 7.78 -2.71
CA PHE A 121 12.04 8.20 -4.04
C PHE A 121 12.32 9.67 -4.30
N PHE A 122 11.94 10.56 -3.38
CA PHE A 122 12.20 12.00 -3.54
C PHE A 122 13.69 12.33 -3.59
N VAL A 123 14.52 11.67 -2.78
CA VAL A 123 15.99 11.82 -2.83
C VAL A 123 16.53 11.42 -4.19
N LEU A 124 16.11 10.27 -4.73
CA LEU A 124 16.55 9.84 -6.06
C LEU A 124 16.09 10.77 -7.17
N VAL A 125 14.86 11.29 -7.11
CA VAL A 125 14.39 12.28 -8.08
C VAL A 125 15.24 13.55 -7.99
N PHE A 126 15.51 14.03 -6.79
CA PHE A 126 16.34 15.22 -6.58
C PHE A 126 17.78 15.04 -7.11
N LEU A 127 18.40 13.87 -6.91
CA LEU A 127 19.78 13.61 -7.35
C LEU A 127 19.90 13.33 -8.86
N PHE A 128 18.91 12.67 -9.46
CA PHE A 128 18.99 12.17 -10.84
C PHE A 128 18.13 12.94 -11.85
N SER A 129 17.31 13.89 -11.39
CA SER A 129 16.61 14.82 -12.28
C SER A 129 17.56 15.93 -12.70
N LYS A 130 17.80 16.05 -14.01
CA LYS A 130 18.49 17.22 -14.60
C LYS A 130 17.51 18.38 -14.90
N THR A 131 16.23 18.19 -14.61
CA THR A 131 15.14 19.11 -14.93
C THR A 131 14.50 19.66 -13.66
N ASP A 132 14.46 20.98 -13.54
CA ASP A 132 14.06 21.71 -12.34
C ASP A 132 12.55 21.68 -12.01
N HIS A 133 11.72 21.00 -12.84
CA HIS A 133 10.25 21.09 -12.76
C HIS A 133 9.52 19.76 -12.89
N ILE A 134 9.99 18.69 -12.23
CA ILE A 134 9.22 17.44 -12.17
C ILE A 134 7.95 17.62 -11.31
N PHE A 135 8.05 18.33 -10.18
CA PHE A 135 6.96 18.44 -9.23
C PHE A 135 6.27 19.81 -9.26
N SER A 136 4.95 19.80 -9.48
CA SER A 136 4.06 20.93 -9.19
C SER A 136 3.52 20.82 -7.77
N MET A 137 3.34 21.95 -7.08
CA MET A 137 2.67 21.98 -5.76
C MET A 137 1.27 21.35 -5.81
N TYR A 138 0.55 21.60 -6.90
CA TYR A 138 -0.75 20.95 -7.17
C TYR A 138 -0.61 19.44 -7.33
N GLY A 139 0.41 19.00 -8.08
CA GLY A 139 0.70 17.58 -8.30
C GLY A 139 1.02 16.83 -7.01
N LEU A 140 1.79 17.45 -6.11
CA LEU A 140 2.08 16.90 -4.78
C LEU A 140 0.82 16.75 -3.93
N LEU A 141 -0.07 17.75 -3.93
CA LEU A 141 -1.34 17.67 -3.20
C LEU A 141 -2.24 16.55 -3.75
N MET A 142 -2.33 16.40 -5.06
CA MET A 142 -3.08 15.32 -5.70
C MET A 142 -2.47 13.94 -5.43
N PHE A 143 -1.14 13.85 -5.35
CA PHE A 143 -0.47 12.63 -4.94
C PHE A 143 -0.81 12.24 -3.49
N VAL A 144 -0.91 13.21 -2.57
CA VAL A 144 -1.37 12.93 -1.20
C VAL A 144 -2.78 12.32 -1.20
N ILE A 145 -3.67 12.80 -2.07
CA ILE A 145 -5.01 12.21 -2.23
C ILE A 145 -4.92 10.75 -2.72
N ALA A 146 -4.04 10.47 -3.69
CA ALA A 146 -3.81 9.10 -4.17
C ALA A 146 -3.31 8.17 -3.05
N VAL A 147 -2.41 8.66 -2.19
CA VAL A 147 -1.90 7.93 -1.02
C VAL A 147 -3.00 7.70 0.02
N ILE A 148 -3.92 8.64 0.21
CA ILE A 148 -5.10 8.46 1.08
C ILE A 148 -5.99 7.36 0.51
N PHE A 149 -6.28 7.39 -0.79
CA PHE A 149 -7.06 6.33 -1.46
C PHE A 149 -6.41 4.96 -1.30
N LEU A 150 -5.09 4.87 -1.49
CA LEU A 150 -4.35 3.63 -1.29
C LEU A 150 -4.43 3.13 0.15
N SER A 151 -4.29 4.03 1.13
CA SER A 151 -4.37 3.70 2.55
C SER A 151 -5.77 3.21 2.95
N LEU A 152 -6.82 3.84 2.41
CA LEU A 152 -8.21 3.41 2.62
C LEU A 152 -8.51 2.09 1.91
N LEU A 153 -7.93 1.84 0.74
CA LEU A 153 -8.05 0.56 0.05
C LEU A 153 -7.43 -0.58 0.89
N ILE A 154 -6.22 -0.35 1.44
CA ILE A 154 -5.55 -1.28 2.34
C ILE A 154 -6.38 -1.51 3.60
N LEU A 155 -6.92 -0.46 4.21
CA LEU A 155 -7.76 -0.55 5.40
C LEU A 155 -9.02 -1.39 5.14
N GLY A 156 -9.77 -1.05 4.08
CA GLY A 156 -10.99 -1.74 3.70
C GLY A 156 -10.74 -3.24 3.48
N PHE A 157 -9.70 -3.58 2.71
CA PHE A 157 -9.30 -4.96 2.51
C PHE A 157 -8.85 -5.64 3.82
N GLY A 158 -8.07 -4.95 4.64
CA GLY A 158 -7.56 -5.43 5.92
C GLY A 158 -8.67 -5.81 6.91
N LEU A 159 -9.75 -5.04 6.94
CA LEU A 159 -10.92 -5.32 7.79
C LEU A 159 -11.61 -6.64 7.41
N PHE A 160 -11.71 -6.94 6.12
CA PHE A 160 -12.24 -8.23 5.66
C PHE A 160 -11.25 -9.37 5.87
N SER A 161 -10.05 -9.22 5.33
CA SER A 161 -9.04 -10.27 5.29
C SER A 161 -8.59 -10.71 6.66
N SER A 162 -8.50 -9.81 7.64
CA SER A 162 -8.12 -10.16 9.01
C SER A 162 -9.07 -11.16 9.67
N ILE A 163 -10.37 -11.04 9.42
CA ILE A 163 -11.37 -11.99 9.95
C ILE A 163 -11.38 -13.28 9.16
N ILE A 164 -11.19 -13.20 7.83
CA ILE A 164 -11.09 -14.39 6.99
C ILE A 164 -9.89 -15.22 7.45
N GLN A 165 -8.73 -14.59 7.71
CA GLN A 165 -7.52 -15.25 8.18
C GLN A 165 -7.71 -15.95 9.53
N VAL A 166 -8.46 -15.36 10.47
CA VAL A 166 -8.79 -16.02 11.75
C VAL A 166 -9.59 -17.31 11.53
N LYS A 167 -10.44 -17.37 10.48
CA LYS A 167 -11.23 -18.57 10.15
C LYS A 167 -10.49 -19.56 9.26
N LEU A 168 -9.68 -19.05 8.33
CA LEU A 168 -9.00 -19.77 7.27
C LEU A 168 -7.52 -19.38 7.31
N ARG A 169 -6.72 -20.18 8.02
CA ARG A 169 -5.30 -19.89 8.25
C ARG A 169 -4.46 -19.82 6.97
N ASP A 170 -4.91 -20.46 5.90
CA ASP A 170 -4.22 -20.48 4.59
C ASP A 170 -4.51 -19.24 3.72
N PHE A 171 -5.42 -18.36 4.16
CA PHE A 171 -5.80 -17.18 3.37
C PHE A 171 -4.61 -16.24 3.14
N GLN A 172 -3.69 -16.11 4.09
CA GLN A 172 -2.47 -15.30 3.94
C GLN A 172 -1.57 -15.81 2.80
N GLN A 173 -1.42 -17.12 2.65
CA GLN A 173 -0.62 -17.75 1.61
C GLN A 173 -1.28 -17.53 0.24
N ILE A 174 -2.60 -17.74 0.16
CA ILE A 174 -3.39 -17.47 -1.06
C ILE A 174 -3.28 -15.99 -1.45
N TRP A 175 -3.42 -15.09 -0.48
CA TRP A 175 -3.30 -13.65 -0.71
C TRP A 175 -1.90 -13.25 -1.19
N SER A 176 -0.85 -13.85 -0.62
CA SER A 176 0.53 -13.58 -1.03
C SER A 176 0.78 -13.96 -2.50
N LEU A 177 0.23 -15.10 -2.95
CA LEU A 177 0.27 -15.50 -4.36
C LEU A 177 -0.54 -14.54 -5.24
N PHE A 178 -1.71 -14.10 -4.78
CA PHE A 178 -2.52 -13.14 -5.51
C PHE A 178 -1.84 -11.77 -5.66
N ILE A 179 -1.15 -11.29 -4.63
CA ILE A 179 -0.31 -10.09 -4.70
C ILE A 179 0.77 -10.26 -5.78
N GLN A 180 1.42 -11.41 -5.87
CA GLN A 180 2.40 -11.66 -6.93
C GLN A 180 1.78 -11.58 -8.32
N LEU A 181 0.59 -12.17 -8.51
CA LEU A 181 -0.18 -12.03 -9.76
C LEU A 181 -0.53 -10.56 -10.05
N LEU A 182 -0.93 -9.78 -9.03
CA LEU A 182 -1.24 -8.37 -9.17
C LEU A 182 -0.03 -7.53 -9.62
N MET A 183 1.18 -7.81 -9.10
CA MET A 183 2.40 -7.10 -9.50
C MET A 183 2.61 -7.14 -11.02
N TYR A 184 2.44 -8.31 -11.63
CA TYR A 184 2.62 -8.48 -13.07
C TYR A 184 1.39 -8.09 -13.89
N SER A 185 0.20 -8.09 -13.28
CA SER A 185 -1.04 -7.65 -13.93
C SER A 185 -1.18 -6.12 -13.98
N THR A 186 -0.56 -5.40 -13.05
CA THR A 186 -0.53 -3.94 -13.03
C THR A 186 0.64 -3.44 -13.90
N PRO A 187 0.45 -2.40 -14.74
CA PRO A 187 1.48 -1.89 -15.65
C PRO A 187 2.53 -1.06 -14.90
N ILE A 188 3.30 -1.71 -14.03
CA ILE A 188 4.39 -1.10 -13.25
C ILE A 188 5.70 -1.19 -14.02
N ILE A 189 6.02 -2.40 -14.48
CA ILE A 189 7.28 -2.75 -15.12
C ILE A 189 7.27 -2.42 -16.61
N TYR A 190 6.09 -2.52 -17.23
CA TYR A 190 5.90 -2.36 -18.67
C TYR A 190 4.85 -1.28 -18.98
N PRO A 191 4.93 -0.64 -20.16
CA PRO A 191 3.94 0.34 -20.59
C PRO A 191 2.64 -0.34 -21.03
N LEU A 192 1.49 0.30 -20.82
CA LEU A 192 0.17 -0.27 -21.14
C LEU A 192 0.00 -0.62 -22.62
N THR A 193 0.71 0.09 -23.51
CA THR A 193 0.61 -0.01 -24.97
C THR A 193 1.06 -1.35 -25.56
N ILE A 194 1.83 -2.16 -24.83
CA ILE A 194 2.26 -3.49 -25.33
C ILE A 194 1.13 -4.53 -25.24
N LEU A 195 0.07 -4.23 -24.48
CA LEU A 195 -1.02 -5.15 -24.26
C LEU A 195 -2.10 -5.01 -25.35
N PRO A 196 -2.78 -6.09 -25.74
CA PRO A 196 -3.98 -6.01 -26.57
C PRO A 196 -5.08 -5.16 -25.95
N ASP A 197 -5.86 -4.44 -26.76
CA ASP A 197 -6.91 -3.50 -26.32
C ASP A 197 -7.88 -4.06 -25.28
N LYS A 198 -8.27 -5.34 -25.43
CA LYS A 198 -9.16 -6.02 -24.47
C LYS A 198 -8.52 -6.13 -23.08
N LEU A 199 -7.23 -6.47 -23.03
CA LEU A 199 -6.49 -6.60 -21.77
C LEU A 199 -6.21 -5.23 -21.15
N GLN A 200 -5.94 -4.20 -21.95
CA GLN A 200 -5.80 -2.84 -21.46
C GLN A 200 -7.05 -2.40 -20.69
N LYS A 201 -8.25 -2.61 -21.25
CA LYS A 201 -9.51 -2.26 -20.59
C LYS A 201 -9.70 -2.97 -19.25
N ILE A 202 -9.35 -4.26 -19.16
CA ILE A 202 -9.46 -5.04 -17.92
C ILE A 202 -8.49 -4.52 -16.87
N ILE A 203 -7.24 -4.26 -17.26
CA ILE A 203 -6.19 -3.79 -16.35
C ILE A 203 -6.46 -2.37 -15.84
N LEU A 204 -7.11 -1.53 -16.65
CA LEU A 204 -7.53 -0.18 -16.25
C LEU A 204 -8.69 -0.19 -15.24
N LEU A 205 -9.42 -1.30 -15.08
CA LEU A 205 -10.44 -1.45 -14.02
C LEU A 205 -9.83 -1.78 -12.66
N ASN A 206 -8.57 -2.22 -12.62
CA ASN A 206 -7.91 -2.55 -11.36
C ASN A 206 -7.69 -1.27 -10.53
N PRO A 207 -8.19 -1.20 -9.27
CA PRO A 207 -8.05 0.00 -8.44
C PRO A 207 -6.59 0.40 -8.21
N LEU A 208 -5.65 -0.55 -8.17
CA LEU A 208 -4.23 -0.24 -8.04
C LEU A 208 -3.67 0.43 -9.29
N THR A 209 -4.07 -0.04 -10.48
CA THR A 209 -3.67 0.60 -11.75
C THR A 209 -4.13 2.05 -11.77
N ILE A 210 -5.38 2.31 -11.38
CA ILE A 210 -5.94 3.67 -11.33
C ILE A 210 -5.15 4.57 -10.37
N ILE A 211 -4.83 4.09 -9.16
CA ILE A 211 -4.07 4.86 -8.16
C ILE A 211 -2.64 5.14 -8.65
N ILE A 212 -1.97 4.14 -9.22
CA ILE A 212 -0.59 4.26 -9.68
C ILE A 212 -0.51 5.18 -10.91
N ASP A 213 -1.40 5.02 -11.88
CA ASP A 213 -1.46 5.89 -13.06
C ASP A 213 -1.76 7.34 -12.68
N PHE A 214 -2.74 7.56 -11.80
CA PHE A 214 -3.04 8.88 -11.26
C PHE A 214 -1.83 9.47 -10.51
N SER A 215 -1.14 8.67 -9.70
CA SER A 215 0.07 9.14 -9.00
C SER A 215 1.18 9.56 -9.98
N ARG A 216 1.38 8.81 -11.06
CA ARG A 216 2.36 9.11 -12.12
C ARG A 216 1.98 10.38 -12.87
N SER A 217 0.71 10.54 -13.25
CA SER A 217 0.26 11.71 -13.98
C SER A 217 0.46 13.00 -13.17
N GLN A 218 0.19 12.94 -11.86
CA GLN A 218 0.26 14.11 -10.99
C GLN A 218 1.69 14.43 -10.52
N LEU A 219 2.53 13.42 -10.28
CA LEU A 219 3.91 13.63 -9.82
C LEU A 219 4.92 13.85 -10.94
N LEU A 220 4.73 13.20 -12.09
CA LEU A 220 5.70 13.19 -13.19
C LEU A 220 5.21 13.95 -14.43
N ASN A 221 4.05 14.62 -14.34
CA ASN A 221 3.37 15.31 -15.44
C ASN A 221 3.15 14.42 -16.68
N MET A 222 2.97 13.10 -16.45
CA MET A 222 2.68 12.16 -17.52
C MET A 222 1.21 12.28 -17.96
N PRO A 223 0.89 11.98 -19.24
CA PRO A 223 -0.50 11.94 -19.67
C PRO A 223 -1.26 10.89 -18.85
N LEU A 224 -2.42 11.29 -18.31
CA LEU A 224 -3.30 10.39 -17.56
C LEU A 224 -3.89 9.36 -18.53
N ALA A 225 -3.58 8.07 -18.32
CA ALA A 225 -4.10 6.99 -19.15
C ALA A 225 -5.51 6.58 -18.73
N VAL A 226 -5.84 6.70 -17.44
CA VAL A 226 -7.19 6.45 -16.92
C VAL A 226 -8.13 7.65 -17.15
N SER A 227 -9.43 7.37 -17.32
CA SER A 227 -10.41 8.45 -17.36
C SER A 227 -10.65 9.04 -15.97
N LEU A 228 -10.94 10.35 -15.89
CA LEU A 228 -11.37 11.02 -14.65
C LEU A 228 -12.56 10.31 -13.99
N ASN A 229 -13.48 9.78 -14.79
CA ASN A 229 -14.61 8.99 -14.30
C ASN A 229 -14.15 7.74 -13.53
N SER A 230 -13.06 7.10 -13.95
CA SER A 230 -12.50 5.92 -13.26
C SER A 230 -11.98 6.29 -11.87
N VAL A 231 -11.43 7.49 -11.69
CA VAL A 231 -10.98 8.00 -10.37
C VAL A 231 -12.17 8.23 -9.44
N ILE A 232 -13.29 8.74 -9.96
CA ILE A 232 -14.53 8.93 -9.17
C ILE A 232 -15.12 7.57 -8.78
N ILE A 233 -15.22 6.63 -9.74
CA ILE A 233 -15.70 5.26 -9.48
C ILE A 233 -14.83 4.58 -8.42
N LEU A 234 -13.50 4.75 -8.50
CA LEU A 234 -12.56 4.26 -7.49
C LEU A 234 -12.88 4.85 -6.10
N ALA A 235 -13.10 6.16 -6.00
CA ALA A 235 -13.40 6.80 -4.72
C ALA A 235 -14.69 6.22 -4.09
N VAL A 236 -15.74 6.03 -4.91
CA VAL A 236 -17.00 5.40 -4.47
C VAL A 236 -16.75 3.96 -4.03
N PHE A 237 -16.00 3.18 -4.82
CA PHE A 237 -15.65 1.80 -4.47
C PHE A 237 -14.89 1.71 -3.15
N ILE A 238 -13.91 2.59 -2.90
CA ILE A 238 -13.16 2.63 -1.65
C ILE A 238 -14.07 2.94 -0.46
N ILE A 239 -14.99 3.89 -0.60
CA ILE A 239 -15.96 4.23 0.46
C ILE A 239 -16.83 3.02 0.77
N LEU A 240 -17.41 2.40 -0.25
CA LEU A 240 -18.25 1.20 -0.10
C LEU A 240 -17.48 0.05 0.55
N LEU A 241 -16.25 -0.20 0.12
CA LEU A 241 -15.38 -1.24 0.68
C LEU A 241 -15.10 -0.99 2.17
N ASN A 242 -14.81 0.25 2.57
CA ASN A 242 -14.54 0.58 3.97
C ASN A 242 -15.79 0.47 4.84
N VAL A 243 -16.95 0.93 4.34
CA VAL A 243 -18.23 0.82 5.04
C VAL A 243 -18.59 -0.66 5.22
N ALA A 244 -18.57 -1.44 4.14
CA ALA A 244 -18.87 -2.86 4.18
C ALA A 244 -17.87 -3.63 5.06
N GLY A 245 -16.58 -3.29 4.98
CA GLY A 245 -15.51 -3.88 5.79
C GLY A 245 -15.70 -3.59 7.27
N TYR A 246 -16.05 -2.37 7.63
CA TYR A 246 -16.34 -2.00 9.01
C TYR A 246 -17.56 -2.75 9.58
N TYR A 247 -18.67 -2.82 8.83
CA TYR A 247 -19.85 -3.57 9.25
C TYR A 247 -19.57 -5.07 9.41
N TYR A 248 -18.89 -5.67 8.42
CA TYR A 248 -18.46 -7.06 8.49
C TYR A 248 -17.57 -7.29 9.71
N PHE A 249 -16.62 -6.38 9.95
CA PHE A 249 -15.67 -6.49 11.05
C PHE A 249 -16.35 -6.46 12.42
N ASN A 250 -17.23 -5.47 12.62
CA ASN A 250 -17.92 -5.30 13.89
C ASN A 250 -18.88 -6.47 14.19
N ASN A 251 -19.55 -7.01 13.16
CA ASN A 251 -20.50 -8.11 13.31
C ASN A 251 -19.82 -9.46 13.59
N ARG A 252 -18.53 -9.61 13.29
CA ARG A 252 -17.78 -10.87 13.43
C ARG A 252 -16.70 -10.81 14.50
N ILE A 253 -16.58 -9.69 15.22
CA ILE A 253 -15.56 -9.46 16.24
C ILE A 253 -15.62 -10.48 17.40
N LYS A 254 -16.79 -11.07 17.67
CA LYS A 254 -16.97 -12.09 18.73
C LYS A 254 -16.27 -13.40 18.41
N ILE A 255 -16.21 -13.76 17.13
CA ILE A 255 -15.59 -14.99 16.60
C ILE A 255 -14.09 -15.03 16.92
N ILE A 256 -13.47 -13.86 17.09
CA ILE A 256 -12.05 -13.72 17.41
C ILE A 256 -11.71 -14.45 18.72
N ALA A 257 -12.52 -14.34 19.77
CA ALA A 257 -12.22 -14.99 21.05
C ALA A 257 -12.43 -16.52 21.03
N GLU A 258 -13.20 -17.03 20.05
CA GLU A 258 -13.53 -18.46 19.94
C GLU A 258 -12.52 -19.23 19.06
N ASN A 259 -11.79 -18.54 18.19
CA ASN A 259 -10.97 -19.17 17.13
C ASN A 259 -9.48 -18.75 17.16
N ILE A 260 -9.09 -17.89 18.10
CA ILE A 260 -7.70 -17.54 18.41
C ILE A 260 -7.24 -18.39 19.60
#